data_AF-A0A7J3J4C6-F1
#
_entry.id   AF-A0A7J3J4C6-F1
#
_cell.length_a   1.000
_cell.length_b   1.000
_cell.length_c   1.000
_cell.angle_alpha   90.00
_cell.angle_beta   90.00
_cell.angle_gamma   90.00
#
_symmetry.space_group_name_H-M   'P 1'
#
loop_
_entity.id
_entity.type
_entity.pdbx_description
1 polymer ?
#
loop_
_entity_poly.entity_id
_entity_poly.type
_entity_poly.pdbx_seq_one_letter_code
_entity_poly.pdbx_strand_id
1 'polypeptide(L)'
;VYFGPSTIYPLLNALERSGYVKSEWDMSNERPRKVYRLTAEGRNLLNFTEDSLNFICKKIGATGIPKGMTLEEYGTQPVLRSFLRNGENVKPRAPFLK
;
A
#
# COMPACT_ATOMS: atom_id res chain seq x y z
N VAL A 1 -7.64 -0.22 1.39
CA VAL A 1 -7.17 -0.46 2.78
C VAL A 1 -7.03 0.88 3.47
N TYR A 2 -7.63 1.07 4.64
CA TYR A 2 -7.52 2.29 5.44
C TYR A 2 -6.81 1.95 6.75
N PHE A 3 -5.79 2.72 7.12
CA PHE A 3 -5.10 2.57 8.40
C PHE A 3 -5.61 3.63 9.38
N GLY A 4 -6.10 3.19 10.54
CA GLY A 4 -6.56 4.09 11.58
C GLY A 4 -5.42 4.89 12.22
N PRO A 5 -5.74 6.00 12.93
CA PRO A 5 -4.78 6.84 13.65
C PRO A 5 -3.83 6.04 14.57
N SER A 6 -4.40 5.05 15.29
CA SER A 6 -3.66 4.19 16.22
C SER A 6 -2.63 3.28 15.55
N THR A 7 -2.69 3.13 14.22
CA THR A 7 -1.74 2.33 13.45
C THR A 7 -0.77 3.23 12.69
N ILE A 8 -1.29 4.28 12.03
CA ILE A 8 -0.47 5.11 11.14
C ILE A 8 0.54 5.97 11.91
N TYR A 9 0.17 6.56 13.05
CA TYR A 9 1.09 7.46 13.77
C TYR A 9 2.25 6.71 14.41
N PRO A 10 2.05 5.57 15.11
CA PRO A 10 3.18 4.79 15.61
C PRO A 10 4.10 4.30 14.50
N LEU A 11 3.53 3.90 13.34
CA LEU A 11 4.31 3.45 12.19
C LEU A 11 5.17 4.59 11.62
N LEU A 12 4.59 5.77 11.38
CA LEU A 12 5.34 6.93 10.88
C LEU A 12 6.44 7.37 11.85
N ASN A 13 6.16 7.34 13.15
CA ASN A 13 7.16 7.65 14.18
C ASN A 13 8.30 6.63 14.18
N ALA A 14 8.01 5.33 14.03
CA ALA A 14 9.03 4.30 13.92
C ALA A 14 9.90 4.48 12.66
N LEU A 15 9.29 4.77 11.51
CA LEU A 15 10.01 5.03 10.27
C LEU A 15 10.89 6.29 10.36
N GLU A 16 10.41 7.32 11.06
CA GLU A 16 11.16 8.56 11.29
C GLU A 16 12.36 8.33 12.20
N ARG A 17 12.18 7.60 13.31
CA ARG A 17 13.27 7.22 14.22
C ARG A 17 14.33 6.36 13.55
N SER A 18 13.94 5.53 12.58
CA SER A 18 14.85 4.71 11.78
C SER A 18 15.50 5.48 10.62
N GLY A 19 15.22 6.76 10.43
CA GLY A 19 15.84 7.59 9.39
C GLY A 19 15.28 7.42 7.98
N TYR A 20 14.22 6.63 7.79
CA TYR A 20 13.65 6.34 6.46
C TYR A 20 12.67 7.41 5.97
N VAL A 21 12.04 8.13 6.89
CA VAL A 21 11.21 9.30 6.58
C VAL A 21 11.64 10.49 7.42
N LYS A 22 11.39 11.68 6.92
CA LYS A 22 11.51 12.94 7.65
C LYS A 22 10.16 13.62 7.72
N SER A 23 9.91 14.34 8.80
CA SER A 23 8.70 15.14 8.94
C SER A 23 8.97 16.64 8.93
N GLU A 24 8.03 17.38 8.35
CA GLU A 24 8.06 18.83 8.27
C GLU A 24 6.65 19.38 8.56
N TRP A 25 6.55 20.46 9.31
CA TRP A 25 5.29 21.17 9.51
C TRP A 25 5.01 22.05 8.30
N ASP A 26 3.92 21.75 7.59
CA ASP A 26 3.41 22.55 6.50
C ASP A 26 2.38 23.55 7.04
N MET A 27 2.80 24.81 7.11
CA MET A 27 2.01 25.95 7.56
C MET A 27 1.33 26.69 6.40
N SER A 28 1.39 26.18 5.16
CA SER A 28 0.85 26.89 4.00
C SER A 28 -0.67 26.97 3.95
N ASN A 29 -1.37 26.23 4.81
CA ASN A 29 -2.83 26.13 4.83
C ASN A 29 -3.38 26.66 6.14
N GLU A 30 -4.67 27.00 6.14
CA GLU A 30 -5.43 27.45 7.31
C GLU A 30 -5.31 26.48 8.51
N ARG A 31 -5.07 25.19 8.25
CA ARG A 31 -4.76 24.18 9.26
C ARG A 31 -3.36 23.61 9.03
N PRO A 32 -2.41 23.85 9.96
CA PRO A 32 -1.11 23.22 9.95
C PRO A 32 -1.19 21.70 9.87
N ARG A 33 -0.35 21.09 9.03
CA ARG A 33 -0.28 19.63 8.88
C ARG A 33 1.17 19.17 8.92
N LYS A 34 1.41 18.01 9.54
CA LYS A 34 2.72 17.37 9.54
C LYS A 34 2.83 16.49 8.29
N VAL A 35 3.78 16.81 7.41
CA VAL A 35 4.00 16.11 6.15
C VAL A 35 5.24 15.23 6.28
N TYR A 36 5.12 13.97 5.87
CA TYR A 36 6.22 13.00 5.90
C TYR A 36 6.74 12.78 4.48
N ARG A 37 8.07 12.77 4.33
CA ARG A 37 8.76 12.53 3.05
C ARG A 37 9.82 11.47 3.21
N LEU A 38 10.01 10.62 2.20
CA LEU A 38 11.10 9.65 2.19
C LEU A 38 12.46 10.36 2.19
N THR A 39 13.40 9.81 2.97
CA THR A 39 14.82 10.16 2.89
C THR A 39 15.48 9.39 1.75
N ALA A 40 16.77 9.66 1.49
CA ALA A 40 17.55 8.89 0.54
C ALA A 40 17.63 7.40 0.95
N GLU A 41 17.88 7.14 2.23
CA GLU A 41 17.91 5.78 2.80
C GLU A 41 16.54 5.10 2.69
N GLY A 42 15.45 5.81 3.01
CA GLY A 42 14.10 5.26 2.88
C GLY A 42 13.74 4.90 1.45
N ARG A 43 14.21 5.68 0.46
CA ARG A 43 14.01 5.37 -0.96
C ARG A 43 14.80 4.13 -1.39
N ASN A 44 16.03 3.98 -0.92
CA ASN A 44 16.85 2.79 -1.20
C ASN A 44 16.21 1.52 -0.61
N LEU A 45 15.75 1.58 0.64
CA LEU A 45 15.04 0.48 1.29
C LEU A 45 13.76 0.09 0.54
N LEU A 46 12.99 1.10 0.10
CA LEU A 46 11.76 0.88 -0.65
C LEU A 46 12.05 0.11 -1.95
N ASN A 47 13.03 0.57 -2.74
CA ASN A 47 13.41 -0.07 -4.00
C ASN A 47 13.86 -1.53 -3.78
N PHE A 48 14.74 -1.76 -2.79
CA PHE A 48 15.21 -3.11 -2.46
C PHE A 48 14.07 -4.06 -2.06
N THR A 49 13.12 -3.54 -1.26
CA THR A 49 11.96 -4.32 -0.82
C THR A 49 11.04 -4.63 -1.98
N GLU A 50 10.82 -3.67 -2.88
CA GLU A 50 10.03 -3.85 -4.09
C GLU A 50 10.64 -4.92 -5.02
N ASP A 51 11.95 -4.87 -5.26
CA ASP A 51 12.66 -5.86 -6.07
C ASP A 51 12.55 -7.27 -5.47
N SER A 52 12.73 -7.38 -4.16
CA SER A 52 12.62 -8.64 -3.43
C SER A 52 11.20 -9.22 -3.50
N LEU A 53 10.17 -8.38 -3.30
CA LEU A 53 8.77 -8.78 -3.43
C LEU A 53 8.44 -9.21 -4.87
N ASN A 54 8.90 -8.46 -5.86
CA ASN A 54 8.73 -8.79 -7.27
C ASN A 54 9.35 -10.15 -7.61
N PHE A 55 10.54 -10.44 -7.08
CA PHE A 55 11.18 -11.75 -7.23
C PHE A 55 10.36 -12.87 -6.59
N ILE A 56 9.87 -12.66 -5.36
CA ILE A 56 9.03 -13.63 -4.66
C ILE A 56 7.73 -13.90 -5.44
N CYS A 57 7.02 -12.85 -5.87
CA CYS A 57 5.80 -12.98 -6.66
C CYS A 57 6.04 -13.75 -7.97
N LYS A 58 7.14 -13.47 -8.68
CA LYS A 58 7.51 -14.21 -9.90
C LYS A 58 7.77 -15.69 -9.63
N LYS A 59 8.49 -16.02 -8.55
CA LYS A 59 8.80 -17.41 -8.21
C LYS A 59 7.56 -18.18 -7.77
N ILE A 60 6.76 -17.61 -6.87
CA ILE A 60 5.52 -18.23 -6.40
C ILE A 60 4.54 -18.43 -7.57
N GLY A 61 4.39 -17.41 -8.44
CA GLY A 61 3.54 -17.49 -9.63
C GLY A 61 4.01 -18.55 -10.64
N ALA A 62 5.33 -18.75 -10.78
CA ALA A 62 5.89 -19.77 -11.67
C ALA A 62 5.77 -21.20 -11.12
N THR A 63 5.77 -21.39 -9.80
CA THR A 63 5.66 -22.71 -9.16
C THR A 63 4.22 -23.16 -8.89
N GLY A 64 3.25 -22.23 -8.87
CA GLY A 64 1.86 -22.49 -8.51
C GLY A 64 0.87 -22.68 -9.67
N ILE A 65 1.28 -22.46 -10.93
CA ILE A 65 0.41 -22.70 -12.10
C ILE A 65 0.83 -24.02 -12.74
N PRO A 66 0.02 -25.11 -12.65
CA PRO A 66 0.28 -26.29 -13.44
C PRO A 66 0.25 -25.91 -14.93
N LYS A 67 1.32 -26.30 -15.62
CA LYS A 67 1.55 -26.16 -17.06
C LYS A 67 0.51 -27.02 -17.80
N GLY A 68 -0.73 -26.54 -17.90
CA GLY A 68 -1.85 -27.32 -18.44
C GLY A 68 -3.14 -26.57 -18.73
N MET A 69 -3.23 -25.26 -18.45
CA MET A 69 -4.35 -24.44 -18.93
C MET A 69 -3.89 -23.68 -20.17
N THR A 70 -4.13 -24.28 -21.34
CA THR A 70 -3.98 -23.65 -22.63
C THR A 70 -4.89 -22.42 -22.69
N LEU A 71 -4.28 -21.23 -22.64
CA LEU A 71 -4.94 -19.99 -23.03
C LEU A 71 -4.83 -19.89 -24.55
N GLU A 72 -5.84 -20.39 -25.25
CA GLU A 72 -6.20 -19.70 -26.49
C GLU A 72 -6.66 -18.30 -26.10
N GLU A 73 -6.01 -17.34 -26.75
CA GLU A 73 -6.31 -15.91 -26.90
C GLU A 73 -7.37 -15.32 -25.95
N TYR A 74 -6.96 -14.34 -25.13
CA TYR A 74 -7.55 -12.99 -25.04
C TYR A 74 -6.96 -12.24 -23.83
N GLY A 75 -6.26 -11.13 -24.12
CA GLY A 75 -6.15 -9.96 -23.25
C GLY A 75 -5.34 -10.13 -21.97
N THR A 76 -4.15 -9.52 -21.95
CA THR A 76 -3.34 -9.23 -20.75
C THR A 76 -4.20 -8.64 -19.63
N GLN A 77 -4.64 -9.47 -18.69
CA GLN A 77 -5.22 -9.03 -17.43
C GLN A 77 -4.50 -9.76 -16.29
N PRO A 78 -3.78 -9.05 -15.40
CA PRO A 78 -3.16 -9.69 -14.25
C PRO A 78 -4.25 -10.25 -13.33
N VAL A 79 -4.20 -11.57 -13.15
CA VAL A 79 -5.10 -12.42 -12.35
C VAL A 79 -5.22 -11.97 -10.88
N LEU A 80 -4.32 -11.10 -10.42
CA LEU A 80 -4.32 -10.52 -9.08
C LEU A 80 -5.48 -9.54 -8.80
N ARG A 81 -6.25 -9.13 -9.82
CA ARG A 81 -7.35 -8.18 -9.62
C ARG A 81 -8.57 -8.78 -8.90
N SER A 82 -8.75 -10.11 -8.92
CA SER A 82 -9.89 -10.76 -8.24
C SER A 82 -9.73 -10.76 -6.71
N PHE A 83 -8.49 -10.86 -6.23
CA PHE A 83 -8.19 -10.94 -4.79
C PHE A 83 -8.29 -9.59 -4.07
N LEU A 84 -8.15 -8.46 -4.77
CA LEU A 84 -8.19 -7.12 -4.15
C LEU A 84 -9.59 -6.50 -4.08
N ARG A 85 -10.64 -7.21 -4.50
CA ARG A 85 -12.03 -6.70 -4.45
C ARG A 85 -12.77 -7.30 -3.26
N ASN A 86 -12.37 -6.97 -2.04
CA ASN A 86 -13.21 -7.13 -0.85
C ASN A 86 -12.85 -6.03 0.15
N GLY A 87 -13.62 -4.94 0.11
CA GLY A 87 -13.38 -3.79 0.98
C GLY A 87 -14.26 -2.57 0.74
N GLU A 88 -15.47 -2.74 0.19
CA GLU A 88 -16.51 -1.71 0.23
C GLU A 88 -17.72 -2.28 0.96
N ASN A 89 -17.67 -2.25 2.30
CA ASN A 89 -18.89 -2.26 3.10
C ASN A 89 -19.15 -0.82 3.52
N VAL A 90 -19.94 -0.11 2.71
CA VAL A 90 -20.48 1.19 3.07
C VAL A 90 -21.48 0.95 4.18
N LYS A 91 -21.13 1.32 5.41
CA LYS A 91 -22.07 1.36 6.54
C LYS A 91 -23.09 2.47 6.25
N PRO A 92 -24.39 2.17 6.10
CA PRO A 92 -25.39 3.22 5.94
C PRO A 92 -25.48 4.05 7.22
N ARG A 93 -25.29 5.36 7.08
CA ARG A 93 -25.49 6.36 8.12
C ARG A 93 -26.99 6.44 8.39
N ALA A 94 -27.42 6.05 9.58
CA ALA A 94 -28.82 6.15 9.99
C ALA A 94 -29.27 7.62 9.97
N PRO A 95 -30.49 7.94 9.50
CA PRO A 95 -31.08 9.26 9.61
C PRO A 95 -31.83 9.40 10.94
N PHE A 96 -31.43 10.34 11.79
CA PHE A 96 -32.28 10.93 12.84
C PHE A 96 -31.98 12.44 12.79
N LEU A 97 -32.85 13.19 12.12
CA LEU A 97 -34.02 13.91 12.66
C LEU A 97 -33.61 15.12 13.51
N LYS A 98 -34.20 16.26 13.11
CA LYS A 98 -34.04 17.66 13.54
C LYS A 98 -33.63 17.89 14.99
#